data_AF-A0AAU9X047-F1
#
_entry.id   AF-A0AAU9X047-F1
#
_cell.length_a   1.000
_cell.length_b   1.000
_cell.length_c   1.000
_cell.angle_alpha   90.00
_cell.angle_beta   90.00
_cell.angle_gamma   90.00
#
_symmetry.space_group_name_H-M   'P 1'
#
loop_
_entity.id
_entity.type
_entity.pdbx_description
1 polymer ?
#
loop_
_entity_poly.entity_id
_entity_poly.type
_entity_poly.pdbx_seq_one_letter_code
_entity_poly.pdbx_strand_id
1 'polypeptide(L)'
;MTRKLVEKSNLDNLLELRNVCIFILAFAGFFRIEEVLHIRYGDITFHSDYLTINVVRSKTNQLRKGSQVVISESSNIATCPVNNFRRYLREVEKFPVQADHYVFRASYKFKLGHRLVSVNKPLSYSCTRDYFKSSFKDIVPDISVFSTHSLGAGGASAAANAGVPDRVFQRHGRWRSVSAKNVYVDDSLSSRLSVSKKLGI
;
A
#
# COMPACT_ATOMS: atom_id res chain seq x y z
N MET A 1 -3.02 8.69 8.70
CA MET A 1 -4.04 8.45 7.65
C MET A 1 -4.49 6.99 7.63
N THR A 2 -3.59 6.03 7.37
CA THR A 2 -3.92 4.59 7.30
C THR A 2 -4.48 3.97 8.59
N ARG A 3 -4.00 4.39 9.76
CA ARG A 3 -4.57 3.95 11.05
C ARG A 3 -6.06 4.30 11.19
N LYS A 4 -6.40 5.57 10.94
CA LYS A 4 -7.80 6.05 10.97
C LYS A 4 -8.69 5.35 9.93
N LEU A 5 -8.12 4.97 8.78
CA LEU A 5 -8.84 4.18 7.78
C LEU A 5 -9.27 2.83 8.37
N VAL A 6 -8.32 2.10 8.96
CA VAL A 6 -8.60 0.80 9.59
C VAL A 6 -9.65 0.94 10.69
N GLU A 7 -9.51 1.93 11.56
CA GLU A 7 -10.44 2.18 12.67
C GLU A 7 -11.87 2.52 12.21
N LYS A 8 -12.03 3.13 11.03
CA LYS A 8 -13.34 3.48 10.45
C LYS A 8 -13.93 2.41 9.54
N SER A 9 -13.19 1.36 9.20
CA SER A 9 -13.62 0.32 8.27
C SER A 9 -14.14 -0.93 8.98
N ASN A 10 -15.16 -1.56 8.42
CA ASN A 10 -15.63 -2.86 8.85
C ASN A 10 -14.80 -3.97 8.16
N LEU A 11 -13.78 -4.48 8.85
CA LEU A 11 -12.89 -5.52 8.30
C LEU A 11 -13.53 -6.92 8.18
N ASP A 12 -14.74 -7.13 8.71
CA ASP A 12 -15.52 -8.35 8.47
C ASP A 12 -16.25 -8.28 7.12
N ASN A 13 -16.41 -7.09 6.55
CA ASN A 13 -16.86 -6.90 5.18
C ASN A 13 -15.68 -7.07 4.21
N LEU A 14 -15.71 -8.14 3.41
CA LEU A 14 -14.65 -8.44 2.42
C LEU A 14 -14.35 -7.27 1.46
N LEU A 15 -15.35 -6.46 1.08
CA LEU A 15 -15.14 -5.31 0.20
C LEU A 15 -14.27 -4.24 0.88
N GLU A 16 -14.58 -3.93 2.13
CA GLU A 16 -13.83 -2.96 2.93
C GLU A 16 -12.45 -3.50 3.29
N LEU A 17 -12.36 -4.75 3.74
CA LEU A 17 -11.09 -5.44 4.00
C LEU A 17 -10.17 -5.40 2.76
N ARG A 18 -10.70 -5.69 1.57
CA ARG A 18 -9.95 -5.59 0.31
C ARG A 18 -9.41 -4.19 0.08
N ASN A 19 -10.27 -3.19 0.19
CA ASN A 19 -9.90 -1.79 -0.07
C ASN A 19 -8.86 -1.29 0.95
N VAL A 20 -9.03 -1.66 2.23
CA VAL A 20 -8.05 -1.40 3.30
C VAL A 20 -6.72 -2.05 2.98
N CYS A 21 -6.70 -3.33 2.57
CA CYS A 21 -5.47 -4.03 2.17
C CYS A 21 -4.77 -3.32 1.02
N ILE A 22 -5.51 -2.92 -0.02
CA ILE A 22 -4.96 -2.18 -1.16
C ILE A 22 -4.24 -0.92 -0.68
N PHE A 23 -4.89 -0.11 0.16
CA PHE A 23 -4.33 1.17 0.59
C PHE A 23 -3.19 1.03 1.59
N ILE A 24 -3.26 0.05 2.50
CA ILE A 24 -2.20 -0.24 3.45
C ILE A 24 -0.96 -0.78 2.72
N LEU A 25 -1.12 -1.69 1.75
CA LEU A 25 0.00 -2.16 0.95
C LEU A 25 0.62 -1.02 0.14
N ALA A 26 -0.20 -0.17 -0.49
CA ALA A 26 0.30 1.01 -1.21
C ALA A 26 1.13 1.94 -0.31
N PHE A 27 0.67 2.17 0.92
CA PHE A 27 1.37 2.98 1.90
C PHE A 27 2.66 2.30 2.40
N ALA A 28 2.60 1.02 2.78
CA ALA A 28 3.72 0.31 3.38
C ALA A 28 4.82 -0.05 2.36
N GLY A 29 4.45 -0.39 1.12
CA GLY A 29 5.38 -0.76 0.05
C GLY A 29 5.76 0.38 -0.89
N PHE A 30 5.30 1.61 -0.62
CA PHE A 30 5.44 2.78 -1.48
C PHE A 30 4.98 2.49 -2.93
N PHE A 31 3.96 1.65 -3.07
CA PHE A 31 3.49 1.26 -4.39
C PHE A 31 2.64 2.35 -5.01
N ARG A 32 2.70 2.44 -6.34
CA ARG A 32 1.59 3.04 -7.08
C ARG A 32 0.38 2.13 -6.95
N ILE A 33 -0.82 2.71 -6.93
CA ILE A 33 -2.03 1.89 -6.79
C ILE A 33 -2.15 0.84 -7.90
N GLU A 34 -1.78 1.19 -9.13
CA GLU A 34 -1.78 0.23 -10.24
C GLU A 34 -0.83 -0.94 -10.01
N GLU A 35 0.33 -0.72 -9.35
CA GLU A 35 1.25 -1.80 -9.01
C GLU A 35 0.57 -2.77 -8.03
N VAL A 36 -0.15 -2.24 -7.03
CA VAL A 36 -0.92 -3.06 -6.08
C VAL A 36 -2.03 -3.84 -6.79
N LEU A 37 -2.81 -3.18 -7.65
CA LEU A 37 -3.93 -3.83 -8.35
C LEU A 37 -3.48 -4.95 -9.31
N HIS A 38 -2.23 -4.90 -9.77
CA HIS A 38 -1.65 -5.91 -10.67
C HIS A 38 -0.87 -7.01 -9.94
N ILE A 39 -0.82 -7.03 -8.61
CA ILE A 39 -0.21 -8.12 -7.85
C ILE A 39 -0.94 -9.43 -8.17
N ARG A 40 -0.16 -10.45 -8.52
CA ARG A 40 -0.63 -11.84 -8.70
C ARG A 40 -0.18 -12.72 -7.56
N TYR A 41 -0.81 -13.88 -7.41
CA TYR A 41 -0.43 -14.84 -6.36
C TYR A 41 1.03 -15.28 -6.46
N GLY A 42 1.54 -15.51 -7.67
CA GLY A 42 2.92 -15.91 -7.91
C GLY A 42 3.96 -14.82 -7.62
N ASP A 43 3.52 -13.57 -7.43
CA ASP A 43 4.41 -12.46 -7.09
C ASP A 43 4.68 -12.35 -5.58
N ILE A 44 3.96 -13.12 -4.76
CA ILE A 44 3.92 -13.00 -3.30
C ILE A 44 4.73 -14.12 -2.65
N THR A 45 5.56 -13.76 -1.69
CA THR A 45 6.20 -14.75 -0.79
C THR A 45 6.07 -14.28 0.64
N PHE A 46 5.40 -15.10 1.47
CA PHE A 46 5.31 -14.85 2.90
C PHE A 46 6.50 -15.48 3.62
N HIS A 47 7.03 -14.73 4.58
CA HIS A 47 8.01 -15.17 5.55
C HIS A 47 7.40 -15.08 6.95
N SER A 48 8.20 -15.44 7.97
CA SER A 48 7.77 -15.44 9.38
C SER A 48 7.32 -14.07 9.89
N ASP A 49 8.02 -13.02 9.47
CA ASP A 49 7.98 -11.67 10.04
C ASP A 49 7.87 -10.58 8.96
N TYR A 50 7.81 -10.98 7.69
CA TYR A 50 7.66 -10.06 6.55
C TYR A 50 7.04 -10.75 5.32
N LEU A 51 6.72 -9.92 4.34
CA LEU A 51 6.14 -10.26 3.05
C LEU A 51 7.06 -9.69 1.97
N THR A 52 7.33 -10.46 0.91
CA THR A 52 7.94 -9.93 -0.30
C THR A 52 6.94 -9.94 -1.45
N ILE A 53 6.98 -8.86 -2.25
CA ILE A 53 6.15 -8.71 -3.45
C ILE A 53 7.07 -8.35 -4.62
N ASN A 54 7.06 -9.18 -5.65
CA ASN A 54 7.78 -8.95 -6.88
C ASN A 54 6.96 -8.05 -7.82
N VAL A 55 7.45 -6.84 -8.10
CA VAL A 55 6.75 -5.91 -8.98
C VAL A 55 7.17 -6.13 -10.43
N VAL A 56 6.36 -6.90 -11.16
CA VAL A 56 6.61 -7.27 -12.56
C VAL A 56 6.43 -6.08 -13.51
N ARG A 57 5.49 -5.17 -13.21
CA ARG A 57 5.17 -3.99 -14.02
C ARG A 57 5.40 -2.72 -13.22
N SER A 58 6.42 -1.95 -13.56
CA SER A 58 6.56 -0.57 -13.10
C SER A 58 6.87 0.35 -14.28
N LYS A 59 6.40 1.60 -14.23
CA LYS A 59 6.64 2.61 -15.28
C LYS A 59 8.13 2.83 -15.59
N THR A 60 9.03 2.39 -14.70
CA THR A 60 10.45 2.69 -14.73
C THR A 60 11.36 1.45 -14.72
N ASN A 61 10.86 0.21 -14.84
CA ASN A 61 11.73 -0.98 -14.77
C ASN A 61 11.59 -1.94 -15.96
N GLN A 62 12.18 -1.56 -17.11
CA GLN A 62 12.32 -2.45 -18.27
C GLN A 62 13.34 -3.60 -18.07
N LEU A 63 14.22 -3.54 -17.04
CA LEU A 63 15.31 -4.51 -16.82
C LEU A 63 15.09 -5.46 -15.63
N ARG A 64 13.95 -5.38 -14.92
CA ARG A 64 13.51 -6.25 -13.81
C ARG A 64 14.44 -6.44 -12.60
N LYS A 65 15.68 -5.93 -12.60
CA LYS A 65 16.57 -5.91 -11.42
C LYS A 65 16.00 -4.94 -10.37
N GLY A 66 15.87 -5.40 -9.12
CA GLY A 66 15.44 -4.56 -7.99
C GLY A 66 13.92 -4.32 -7.89
N SER A 67 13.09 -5.17 -8.50
CA SER A 67 11.63 -5.05 -8.49
C SER A 67 10.94 -5.60 -7.23
N GLN A 68 11.68 -6.19 -6.29
CA GLN A 68 11.12 -6.77 -5.07
C GLN A 68 10.96 -5.70 -3.99
N VAL A 69 9.80 -5.68 -3.34
CA VAL A 69 9.53 -4.85 -2.17
C VAL A 69 9.33 -5.76 -0.96
N VAL A 70 9.97 -5.41 0.15
CA VAL A 70 9.93 -6.17 1.41
C VAL A 70 9.12 -5.37 2.43
N ILE A 71 8.05 -5.96 2.94
CA ILE A 71 7.11 -5.31 3.87
C ILE A 71 7.12 -6.08 5.18
N SER A 72 7.61 -5.45 6.25
CA SER A 72 7.63 -6.06 7.57
C SER A 72 6.24 -6.18 8.17
N GLU A 73 6.07 -7.16 9.04
CA GLU A 73 5.00 -7.12 10.03
C GLU A 73 5.15 -5.88 10.92
N SER A 74 4.01 -5.36 11.38
CA SER A 74 3.95 -4.24 12.31
C SER A 74 3.58 -4.76 13.69
N SER A 75 4.15 -4.15 14.73
CA SER A 75 3.78 -4.41 16.12
C SER A 75 2.31 -4.10 16.42
N ASN A 76 1.71 -3.15 15.68
CA ASN A 76 0.28 -2.91 15.76
C ASN A 76 -0.47 -3.89 14.84
N ILE A 77 -1.05 -4.91 15.46
CA ILE A 77 -1.78 -5.99 14.76
C ILE A 77 -2.92 -5.44 13.90
N ALA A 78 -3.66 -4.43 14.38
CA ALA A 78 -4.83 -3.90 13.69
C ALA A 78 -4.44 -3.24 12.35
N THR A 79 -3.32 -2.51 12.31
CA THR A 79 -2.87 -1.79 11.11
C THR A 79 -1.76 -2.52 10.36
N CYS A 80 -1.40 -3.75 10.76
CA CYS A 80 -0.31 -4.49 10.17
C CYS A 80 -0.60 -4.84 8.70
N PRO A 81 0.25 -4.41 7.75
CA PRO A 81 0.03 -4.67 6.32
C PRO A 81 -0.02 -6.16 6.01
N VAL A 82 0.92 -6.92 6.58
CA VAL A 82 1.04 -8.36 6.34
C VAL A 82 -0.16 -9.11 6.93
N ASN A 83 -0.58 -8.79 8.15
CA ASN A 83 -1.71 -9.47 8.81
C ASN A 83 -3.04 -9.18 8.13
N ASN A 84 -3.30 -7.91 7.77
CA ASN A 84 -4.49 -7.57 6.99
C ASN A 84 -4.48 -8.28 5.64
N PHE A 85 -3.32 -8.34 4.98
CA PHE A 85 -3.21 -9.03 3.71
C PHE A 85 -3.41 -10.54 3.81
N ARG A 86 -2.79 -11.23 4.79
CA ARG A 86 -3.06 -12.64 5.09
C ARG A 86 -4.52 -12.90 5.42
N ARG A 87 -5.16 -12.00 6.17
CA ARG A 87 -6.60 -12.09 6.47
C ARG A 87 -7.43 -12.01 5.20
N TYR A 88 -7.14 -11.06 4.32
CA TYR A 88 -7.83 -10.93 3.03
C TYR A 88 -7.64 -12.19 2.17
N LEU A 89 -6.42 -12.70 2.05
CA LEU A 89 -6.12 -13.91 1.28
C LEU A 89 -6.90 -15.12 1.80
N ARG A 90 -6.93 -15.37 3.11
CA ARG A 90 -7.72 -16.45 3.71
C ARG A 90 -9.21 -16.39 3.34
N GLU A 91 -9.77 -15.20 3.21
CA GLU A 91 -11.17 -15.03 2.82
C GLU A 91 -11.44 -15.34 1.35
N VAL A 92 -10.50 -15.02 0.46
CA VAL A 92 -10.67 -15.17 -0.99
C VAL A 92 -10.13 -16.50 -1.55
N GLU A 93 -9.20 -17.13 -0.83
CA GLU A 93 -8.63 -18.46 -1.11
C GLU A 93 -9.54 -19.61 -0.66
N LYS A 94 -10.75 -19.31 -0.16
CA LYS A 94 -11.83 -20.30 -0.01
C LYS A 94 -12.23 -20.96 -1.34
N PHE A 95 -11.73 -20.43 -2.45
CA PHE A 95 -11.90 -20.94 -3.81
C PHE A 95 -10.54 -21.16 -4.47
N PRO A 96 -10.42 -22.08 -5.44
CA PRO A 96 -9.16 -22.34 -6.13
C PRO A 96 -8.57 -21.08 -6.77
N VAL A 97 -7.27 -20.88 -6.55
CA VAL A 97 -6.47 -19.80 -7.13
C VAL A 97 -5.25 -20.38 -7.85
N GLN A 98 -4.73 -19.65 -8.83
CA GLN A 98 -3.53 -20.02 -9.58
C GLN A 98 -2.51 -18.89 -9.47
N ALA A 99 -1.23 -19.20 -9.73
CA ALA A 99 -0.13 -18.25 -9.59
C ALA A 99 -0.29 -16.99 -10.46
N ASP A 100 -0.92 -17.11 -11.62
CA ASP A 100 -1.15 -16.00 -12.56
C ASP A 100 -2.44 -15.21 -12.28
N HIS A 101 -3.25 -15.63 -11.30
CA HIS A 101 -4.46 -14.91 -10.92
C HIS A 101 -4.12 -13.59 -10.22
N TYR A 102 -4.85 -12.53 -10.56
CA TYR A 102 -4.81 -11.28 -9.82
C TYR A 102 -5.39 -11.49 -8.41
N VAL A 103 -4.72 -10.91 -7.42
CA VAL A 103 -5.17 -10.97 -6.03
C VAL A 103 -6.36 -10.05 -5.81
N PHE A 104 -6.27 -8.81 -6.32
CA PHE A 104 -7.33 -7.82 -6.19
C PHE A 104 -8.26 -7.83 -7.39
N ARG A 105 -9.35 -8.59 -7.27
CA ARG A 105 -10.40 -8.72 -8.28
C ARG A 105 -11.72 -8.12 -7.80
N ALA A 106 -12.61 -7.86 -8.76
CA ALA A 106 -13.97 -7.44 -8.45
C ALA A 106 -14.67 -8.47 -7.57
N SER A 107 -15.60 -8.01 -6.75
CA SER A 107 -16.39 -8.83 -5.85
C SER A 107 -17.85 -8.50 -6.01
N TYR A 108 -18.72 -9.49 -5.88
CA TYR A 108 -20.17 -9.30 -5.92
C TYR A 108 -20.77 -9.68 -4.56
N LYS A 109 -21.89 -9.04 -4.21
CA LYS A 109 -22.65 -9.34 -3.00
C LYS A 109 -23.51 -10.59 -3.23
N PHE A 110 -23.57 -11.47 -2.23
CA PHE A 110 -24.46 -12.63 -2.20
C PHE A 110 -25.06 -12.77 -0.79
N LYS A 111 -25.95 -13.77 -0.58
CA LYS A 111 -26.74 -13.90 0.66
C LYS A 111 -25.91 -13.90 1.96
N LEU A 112 -24.69 -14.44 1.93
CA LEU A 112 -23.81 -14.60 3.11
C LEU A 112 -22.57 -13.67 3.07
N GLY A 113 -22.54 -12.64 2.23
CA GLY A 113 -21.44 -11.67 2.21
C GLY A 113 -21.02 -11.25 0.80
N HIS A 114 -19.70 -11.22 0.55
CA HIS A 114 -19.15 -10.95 -0.77
C HIS A 114 -18.26 -12.09 -1.25
N ARG A 115 -18.23 -12.32 -2.56
CA ARG A 115 -17.36 -13.31 -3.21
C ARG A 115 -16.62 -12.66 -4.38
N LEU A 116 -15.40 -13.12 -4.66
CA LEU A 116 -14.68 -12.69 -5.85
C LEU A 116 -15.36 -13.18 -7.12
N VAL A 117 -15.33 -12.35 -8.16
CA VAL A 117 -15.71 -12.78 -9.52
C VAL A 117 -14.69 -13.79 -10.05
N SER A 118 -15.15 -14.77 -10.83
CA SER A 118 -14.28 -15.78 -11.46
C SER A 118 -13.32 -15.17 -12.50
N VAL A 119 -13.75 -14.08 -13.15
CA VAL A 119 -12.98 -13.38 -14.18
C VAL A 119 -11.63 -12.93 -13.63
N ASN A 120 -10.54 -13.40 -14.24
CA ASN A 120 -9.18 -13.01 -13.88
C ASN A 120 -8.80 -11.64 -14.46
N LYS A 121 -9.39 -10.57 -13.92
CA LYS A 121 -9.08 -9.18 -14.28
C LYS A 121 -8.80 -8.35 -13.01
N PRO A 122 -7.80 -7.46 -13.03
CA PRO A 122 -7.54 -6.58 -11.90
C PRO A 122 -8.70 -5.61 -11.72
N LEU A 123 -8.84 -5.03 -10.53
CA LEU A 123 -9.76 -3.92 -10.31
C LEU A 123 -9.44 -2.73 -11.23
N SER A 124 -10.47 -1.98 -11.60
CA SER A 124 -10.29 -0.73 -12.33
C SER A 124 -9.63 0.32 -11.44
N TYR A 125 -8.64 1.02 -11.99
CA TYR A 125 -8.03 2.19 -11.36
C TYR A 125 -9.08 3.23 -10.94
N SER A 126 -10.05 3.54 -11.80
CA SER A 126 -11.08 4.55 -11.52
C SER A 126 -11.92 4.16 -10.32
N CYS A 127 -12.37 2.91 -10.27
CA CYS A 127 -13.14 2.37 -9.15
C CYS A 127 -12.34 2.43 -7.84
N THR A 128 -11.07 2.02 -7.85
CA THR A 128 -10.19 2.10 -6.67
C THR A 128 -9.93 3.55 -6.25
N ARG A 129 -9.79 4.48 -7.20
CA ARG A 129 -9.66 5.91 -6.91
C ARG A 129 -10.91 6.47 -6.26
N ASP A 130 -12.10 6.08 -6.71
CA ASP A 130 -13.36 6.55 -6.15
C ASP A 130 -13.55 5.98 -4.73
N TYR A 131 -13.16 4.71 -4.49
CA TYR A 131 -13.07 4.17 -3.13
C TYR A 131 -12.08 4.94 -2.26
N PHE A 132 -10.90 5.30 -2.79
CA PHE A 132 -9.93 6.11 -2.06
C PHE A 132 -10.56 7.44 -1.64
N LYS A 133 -11.20 8.16 -2.57
CA LYS A 133 -11.87 9.44 -2.27
C LYS A 133 -12.95 9.26 -1.19
N SER A 134 -13.80 8.25 -1.33
CA SER A 134 -14.86 7.96 -0.35
C SER A 134 -14.32 7.60 1.04
N SER A 135 -13.33 6.70 1.11
CA SER A 135 -12.78 6.20 2.37
C SER A 135 -11.98 7.26 3.14
N PHE A 136 -11.34 8.21 2.44
CA PHE A 136 -10.48 9.20 3.08
C PHE A 136 -11.12 10.57 3.27
N LYS A 137 -12.30 10.84 2.70
CA LYS A 137 -12.96 12.16 2.77
C LYS A 137 -13.09 12.71 4.19
N ASP A 138 -13.39 11.84 5.16
CA ASP A 138 -13.59 12.20 6.58
C ASP A 138 -12.34 11.90 7.43
N ILE A 139 -11.19 11.67 6.80
CA ILE A 139 -9.92 11.34 7.46
C ILE A 139 -8.87 12.42 7.23
N VAL A 140 -8.86 13.01 6.03
CA VAL A 140 -7.93 14.09 5.65
C VAL A 140 -8.64 15.45 5.66
N PRO A 141 -7.90 16.57 5.81
CA PRO A 141 -8.51 17.90 5.89
C PRO A 141 -9.25 18.33 4.63
N ASP A 142 -8.68 18.04 3.46
CA ASP A 142 -9.29 18.29 2.16
C ASP A 142 -8.99 17.12 1.23
N ILE A 143 -10.01 16.36 0.83
CA ILE A 143 -9.83 15.20 -0.04
C ILE A 143 -9.49 15.57 -1.48
N SER A 144 -9.71 16.81 -1.91
CA SER A 144 -9.47 17.27 -3.28
C SER A 144 -7.99 17.21 -3.64
N VAL A 145 -7.11 17.59 -2.70
CA VAL A 145 -5.65 17.60 -2.86
C VAL A 145 -4.97 16.23 -2.68
N PHE A 146 -5.71 15.22 -2.19
CA PHE A 146 -5.18 13.86 -2.04
C PHE A 146 -5.55 12.99 -3.24
N SER A 147 -4.62 12.15 -3.68
CA SER A 147 -4.87 11.13 -4.69
C SER A 147 -4.33 9.78 -4.22
N THR A 148 -4.53 8.74 -5.02
CA THR A 148 -3.94 7.43 -4.75
C THR A 148 -2.40 7.47 -4.67
N HIS A 149 -1.75 8.46 -5.30
CA HIS A 149 -0.30 8.68 -5.16
C HIS A 149 0.11 9.16 -3.77
N SER A 150 -0.80 9.81 -3.03
CA SER A 150 -0.55 10.29 -1.68
C SER A 150 -0.28 9.15 -0.69
N LEU A 151 -0.68 7.91 -0.99
CA LEU A 151 -0.35 6.75 -0.16
C LEU A 151 1.14 6.44 -0.20
N GLY A 152 1.72 6.35 -1.40
CA GLY A 152 3.14 6.09 -1.58
C GLY A 152 4.01 7.23 -1.06
N ALA A 153 3.62 8.49 -1.33
CA ALA A 153 4.29 9.67 -0.78
C ALA A 153 4.19 9.71 0.75
N GLY A 154 3.00 9.47 1.30
CA GLY A 154 2.80 9.43 2.75
C GLY A 154 3.64 8.36 3.45
N GLY A 155 3.80 7.19 2.84
CA GLY A 155 4.70 6.15 3.33
C GLY A 155 6.16 6.60 3.31
N ALA A 156 6.60 7.20 2.21
CA ALA A 156 7.95 7.73 2.04
C ALA A 156 8.29 8.79 3.09
N SER A 157 7.41 9.79 3.25
CA SER A 157 7.54 10.82 4.27
C SER A 157 7.56 10.24 5.68
N ALA A 158 6.72 9.24 5.96
CA ALA A 158 6.71 8.59 7.28
C ALA A 158 8.04 7.89 7.59
N ALA A 159 8.63 7.19 6.62
CA ALA A 159 9.92 6.53 6.80
C ALA A 159 11.07 7.54 6.96
N ALA A 160 11.10 8.59 6.13
CA ALA A 160 12.11 9.65 6.22
C ALA A 160 12.06 10.35 7.57
N ASN A 161 10.87 10.72 8.04
CA ASN A 161 10.67 11.37 9.34
C ASN A 161 10.93 10.44 10.53
N ALA A 162 10.89 9.11 10.34
CA ALA A 162 11.32 8.14 11.34
C ALA A 162 12.85 7.92 11.37
N GLY A 163 13.60 8.65 10.54
CA GLY A 163 15.06 8.57 10.48
C GLY A 163 15.59 7.35 9.73
N VAL A 164 14.76 6.68 8.91
CA VAL A 164 15.23 5.60 8.05
C VAL A 164 16.27 6.16 7.07
N PRO A 165 17.47 5.54 6.94
CA PRO A 165 18.50 6.07 6.05
C PRO A 165 18.01 6.20 4.60
N ASP A 166 18.34 7.32 3.96
CA ASP A 166 17.95 7.66 2.58
C ASP A 166 18.12 6.52 1.58
N ARG A 167 19.28 5.86 1.62
CA ARG A 167 19.60 4.74 0.72
C ARG A 167 18.59 3.58 0.85
N VAL A 168 18.10 3.32 2.06
CA VAL A 168 17.22 2.18 2.37
C VAL A 168 15.83 2.43 1.82
N PHE A 169 15.20 3.53 2.20
CA PHE A 169 13.84 3.82 1.72
C PHE A 169 13.84 4.26 0.25
N GLN A 170 14.95 4.79 -0.29
CA GLN A 170 15.11 5.00 -1.73
C GLN A 170 15.00 3.68 -2.51
N ARG A 171 15.68 2.63 -2.02
CA ARG A 171 15.61 1.28 -2.59
C ARG A 171 14.20 0.71 -2.46
N HIS A 172 13.55 0.90 -1.31
CA HIS A 172 12.18 0.47 -1.05
C HIS A 172 11.16 1.09 -2.02
N GLY A 173 11.24 2.41 -2.23
CA GLY A 173 10.42 3.12 -3.21
C GLY A 173 10.86 2.94 -4.66
N ARG A 174 11.94 2.19 -4.91
CA ARG A 174 12.46 1.84 -6.25
C ARG A 174 12.76 3.09 -7.10
N TRP A 175 13.20 4.18 -6.48
CA TRP A 175 13.58 5.40 -7.21
C TRP A 175 15.02 5.31 -7.73
N ARG A 176 15.19 5.56 -9.03
CA ARG A 176 16.50 5.53 -9.70
C ARG A 176 17.43 6.66 -9.26
N SER A 177 16.88 7.81 -8.87
CA SER A 177 17.66 8.99 -8.45
C SER A 177 17.16 9.55 -7.13
N VAL A 178 18.06 10.25 -6.44
CA VAL A 178 17.75 11.01 -5.21
C VAL A 178 16.71 12.09 -5.50
N SER A 179 16.81 12.77 -6.65
CA SER A 179 15.84 13.78 -7.06
C SER A 179 14.42 13.21 -7.19
N ALA A 180 14.27 12.03 -7.78
CA ALA A 180 12.97 11.38 -7.91
C ALA A 180 12.39 10.97 -6.54
N LYS A 181 13.24 10.54 -5.60
CA LYS A 181 12.86 10.23 -4.22
C LYS A 181 12.42 11.48 -3.46
N ASN A 182 13.16 12.58 -3.56
CA ASN A 182 12.89 13.82 -2.83
C ASN A 182 11.52 14.44 -3.16
N VAL A 183 10.98 14.22 -4.36
CA VAL A 183 9.62 14.67 -4.72
C VAL A 183 8.52 14.00 -3.88
N TYR A 184 8.78 12.83 -3.30
CA TYR A 184 7.82 12.08 -2.49
C TYR A 184 7.93 12.32 -0.99
N VAL A 185 9.00 12.98 -0.53
CA VAL A 185 9.28 13.16 0.89
C VAL A 185 8.89 14.57 1.31
N ASP A 186 8.06 14.65 2.34
CA ASP A 186 7.69 15.87 3.03
C ASP A 186 8.23 15.83 4.45
N ASP A 187 9.12 16.78 4.77
CA ASP A 187 9.81 16.86 6.05
C ASP A 187 8.89 17.43 7.13
N SER A 188 8.81 16.72 8.24
CA SER A 188 8.06 17.18 9.41
C SER A 188 8.59 18.52 9.91
N LEU A 189 7.70 19.32 10.53
CA LEU A 189 8.10 20.57 11.16
C LEU A 189 9.24 20.36 12.17
N SER A 190 9.21 19.27 12.94
CA SER A 190 10.29 18.89 13.85
C SER A 190 11.63 18.69 13.14
N SER A 191 11.64 17.99 12.01
CA SER A 191 12.86 17.79 11.20
C SER A 191 13.39 19.12 10.69
N ARG A 192 12.52 19.99 10.17
CA ARG A 192 12.90 21.32 9.66
C ARG A 192 13.44 22.23 10.75
N LEU A 193 12.80 22.23 11.93
CA LEU A 193 13.25 23.01 13.09
C LEU A 193 14.56 22.47 13.69
N SER A 194 14.93 21.22 13.43
CA SER A 194 16.18 20.66 13.95
C SER A 194 17.42 21.40 13.43
N VAL A 195 17.33 22.01 12.26
CA VAL A 195 18.41 22.79 11.65
C VAL A 195 18.74 23.98 12.55
N SER A 196 17.77 24.87 12.80
CA SER A 196 17.99 26.04 13.64
C SER A 196 18.26 25.67 15.10
N LYS A 197 17.58 24.65 15.65
CA LYS A 197 17.85 24.16 17.02
C LYS A 197 19.29 23.73 17.23
N LYS A 198 19.94 23.15 16.21
CA LYS A 198 21.35 22.72 16.29
C LYS A 198 22.35 23.86 16.16
N LEU A 199 21.93 25.06 15.77
CA LEU A 199 22.81 26.24 15.71
C LEU A 199 23.09 26.83 17.10
N GLY A 200 22.26 26.51 18.10
CA GLY A 200 22.45 26.98 19.47
C GLY A 200 22.25 28.49 19.66
N ILE A 201 21.50 29.12 18.75
CA ILE A 201 21.09 30.54 18.79
C ILE A 201 19.59 30.67 19.01
#